data_AF-A0A9W9T8E5-F1
#
_entry.id   AF-A0A9W9T8E5-F1
#
_cell.length_a   1.000
_cell.length_b   1.000
_cell.length_c   1.000
_cell.angle_alpha   90.00
_cell.angle_beta   90.00
_cell.angle_gamma   90.00
#
_symmetry.space_group_name_H-M   'P 1'
#
loop_
_entity.id
_entity.type
_entity.pdbx_description
1 polymer ?
#
loop_
_entity_poly.entity_id
_entity_poly.type
_entity_poly.pdbx_seq_one_letter_code
_entity_poly.pdbx_strand_id
1 'polypeptide(L)'
;MDSALNAIKGDLWHFDSPEKIVFHDTNWRPLVDADDSSQALTLLRSVFSVYNYQNGESFQKRFNIVYKKVRGELDLAAAEYFKLSGKVVDLGECWDRFFKIQKDLMVNFGKKFVEKGIEELAAQWAKDLNKEKAEVVNQVLKQLREKMGQIFMNDFEAEYEPF
;
A
#
# COMPACT_ATOMS: atom_id res chain seq x y z
N MET A 1 3.89 -0.72 19.02
CA MET A 1 4.41 -0.33 17.69
C MET A 1 3.65 -1.06 16.56
N ASP A 2 3.24 -2.32 16.75
CA ASP A 2 2.52 -3.12 15.73
C ASP A 2 1.11 -2.64 15.35
N SER A 3 0.37 -1.98 16.26
CA SER A 3 -0.99 -1.50 15.97
C SER A 3 -1.04 -0.40 14.91
N ALA A 4 -0.10 0.55 14.96
CA ALA A 4 -0.02 1.66 14.02
C ALA A 4 0.33 1.19 12.59
N LEU A 5 1.28 0.24 12.46
CA LEU A 5 1.63 -0.32 11.16
C LEU A 5 0.47 -1.10 10.53
N ASN A 6 -0.29 -1.85 11.34
CA ASN A 6 -1.43 -2.61 10.85
C ASN A 6 -2.62 -1.71 10.45
N ALA A 7 -2.83 -0.58 11.15
CA ALA A 7 -3.79 0.43 10.72
C ALA A 7 -3.44 1.00 9.35
N ILE A 8 -2.18 1.43 9.16
CA ILE A 8 -1.71 1.99 7.88
C ILE A 8 -1.80 0.95 6.75
N LYS A 9 -1.52 -0.32 7.03
CA LYS A 9 -1.77 -1.40 6.06
C LYS A 9 -3.23 -1.43 5.64
N GLY A 10 -4.14 -1.52 6.61
CA GLY A 10 -5.58 -1.58 6.35
C GLY A 10 -6.05 -0.41 5.50
N ASP A 11 -5.62 0.79 5.86
CA ASP A 11 -5.92 2.03 5.15
C ASP A 11 -5.45 2.04 3.69
N LEU A 12 -4.21 1.59 3.43
CA LEU A 12 -3.70 1.50 2.06
C LEU A 12 -4.52 0.52 1.20
N TRP A 13 -5.05 -0.55 1.82
CA TRP A 13 -5.93 -1.50 1.13
C TRP A 13 -7.37 -0.98 0.93
N HIS A 14 -7.79 0.08 1.63
CA HIS A 14 -9.07 0.78 1.41
C HIS A 14 -8.90 1.98 0.46
N PHE A 15 -8.28 1.73 -0.70
CA PHE A 15 -7.93 2.77 -1.69
C PHE A 15 -9.12 3.49 -2.34
N ASP A 16 -10.35 2.98 -2.16
CA ASP A 16 -11.59 3.52 -2.72
C ASP A 16 -12.22 4.63 -1.88
N SER A 17 -11.73 4.82 -0.65
CA SER A 17 -12.25 5.79 0.30
C SER A 17 -11.11 6.68 0.83
N PRO A 18 -10.49 7.52 -0.03
CA PRO A 18 -9.39 8.41 0.37
C PRO A 18 -9.79 9.36 1.52
N GLU A 19 -11.05 9.78 1.60
CA GLU A 19 -11.58 10.57 2.72
C GLU A 19 -11.82 9.76 4.01
N LYS A 20 -11.83 8.43 3.94
CA LYS A 20 -12.02 7.52 5.07
C LYS A 20 -10.76 6.70 5.40
N ILE A 21 -9.58 7.13 4.94
CA ILE A 21 -8.32 6.62 5.48
C ILE A 21 -8.38 6.83 6.99
N VAL A 22 -8.56 5.75 7.75
CA VAL A 22 -8.81 5.79 9.18
C VAL A 22 -7.46 5.89 9.89
N PHE A 23 -6.87 7.07 9.74
CA PHE A 23 -6.13 7.70 10.83
C PHE A 23 -7.08 7.87 12.01
N HIS A 24 -7.33 6.81 12.80
CA HIS A 24 -8.10 6.91 14.04
C HIS A 24 -7.50 8.07 14.87
N ASP A 25 -8.26 9.17 14.97
CA ASP A 25 -8.04 10.43 15.69
C ASP A 25 -7.07 11.50 15.16
N THR A 26 -6.48 11.40 13.96
CA THR A 26 -5.72 12.53 13.37
C THR A 26 -5.88 12.62 11.86
N ASN A 27 -6.86 13.40 11.40
CA ASN A 27 -6.96 13.77 9.99
C ASN A 27 -5.59 14.30 9.49
N TRP A 28 -5.17 13.90 8.29
CA TRP A 28 -3.90 14.33 7.68
C TRP A 28 -3.70 15.84 7.73
N ARG A 29 -4.78 16.60 7.51
CA ARG A 29 -4.77 18.06 7.49
C ARG A 29 -4.27 18.68 8.82
N PRO A 30 -4.83 18.33 10.00
CA PRO A 30 -4.25 18.67 11.30
C PRO A 30 -2.77 18.35 11.47
N LEU A 31 -2.27 17.25 10.90
CA LEU A 31 -0.85 16.89 10.99
C LEU A 31 0.05 17.81 10.14
N VAL A 32 -0.45 18.28 9.00
CA VAL A 32 0.23 19.27 8.15
C VAL A 32 0.23 20.64 8.82
N ASP A 33 -0.91 21.05 9.36
CA ASP A 33 -1.11 22.37 9.94
C ASP A 33 -0.46 22.51 11.34
N ALA A 34 0.04 21.42 11.93
CA ALA A 34 0.72 21.43 13.21
C ALA A 34 2.10 22.11 13.16
N ASP A 35 2.46 22.81 14.23
CA ASP A 35 3.79 23.43 14.40
C ASP A 35 4.93 22.40 14.45
N ASP A 36 4.62 21.11 14.65
CA ASP A 36 5.58 20.01 14.63
C ASP A 36 5.27 19.02 13.49
N SER A 37 6.13 18.98 12.48
CA SER A 37 6.02 18.07 11.34
C SER A 37 6.44 16.63 11.64
N SER A 38 6.97 16.34 12.83
CA SER A 38 7.48 15.01 13.18
C SER A 38 6.44 13.91 12.99
N GLN A 39 5.18 14.17 13.32
CA GLN A 39 4.10 13.21 13.15
C GLN A 39 3.75 12.98 11.68
N ALA A 40 3.59 14.06 10.90
CA ALA A 40 3.32 13.97 9.47
C ALA A 40 4.46 13.26 8.72
N LEU A 41 5.72 13.58 9.03
CA LEU A 41 6.90 12.93 8.45
C LEU A 41 7.00 11.46 8.86
N THR A 42 6.67 11.12 10.11
CA THR A 42 6.63 9.72 10.60
C THR A 42 5.58 8.92 9.88
N LEU A 43 4.42 9.52 9.62
CA LEU A 43 3.37 8.89 8.86
C LEU A 43 3.81 8.61 7.41
N LEU A 44 4.37 9.60 6.72
CA LEU A 44 4.91 9.39 5.36
C LEU A 44 5.96 8.27 5.34
N ARG A 45 6.87 8.23 6.32
CA ARG A 45 7.86 7.13 6.46
C ARG A 45 7.21 5.77 6.70
N SER A 46 6.12 5.74 7.46
CA SER A 46 5.42 4.50 7.79
C SER A 46 4.74 3.87 6.57
N VAL A 47 4.32 4.68 5.59
CA VAL A 47 3.86 4.17 4.28
C VAL A 47 4.98 3.37 3.61
N PHE A 48 6.22 3.89 3.54
CA PHE A 48 7.37 3.13 3.02
C PHE A 48 7.64 1.86 3.85
N SER A 49 7.51 1.92 5.17
CA SER A 49 7.67 0.75 6.04
C SER A 49 6.66 -0.35 5.74
N VAL A 50 5.42 -0.02 5.35
CA VAL A 50 4.42 -1.01 4.93
C VAL A 50 4.90 -1.76 3.68
N TYR A 51 5.31 -1.04 2.63
CA TYR A 51 5.78 -1.69 1.39
C TYR A 51 7.07 -2.49 1.63
N ASN A 52 8.01 -1.98 2.42
CA ASN A 52 9.21 -2.72 2.80
C ASN A 52 8.87 -4.01 3.56
N TYR A 53 7.91 -3.96 4.48
CA TYR A 53 7.42 -5.14 5.19
C TYR A 53 6.75 -6.14 4.23
N GLN A 54 5.88 -5.65 3.34
CA GLN A 54 5.16 -6.49 2.37
C GLN A 54 6.12 -7.14 1.36
N ASN A 55 7.21 -6.48 0.99
CA ASN A 55 8.23 -7.07 0.12
C ASN A 55 9.25 -7.93 0.86
N GLY A 56 9.18 -8.00 2.19
CA GLY A 56 10.04 -8.85 3.00
C GLY A 56 9.79 -10.33 2.73
N GLU A 57 10.88 -11.11 2.66
CA GLU A 57 10.84 -12.54 2.31
C GLU A 57 9.84 -13.35 3.17
N SER A 58 9.80 -13.11 4.48
CA SER A 58 8.89 -13.79 5.40
C SER A 58 7.41 -13.51 5.10
N PHE A 59 7.08 -12.25 4.77
CA PHE A 59 5.72 -11.89 4.37
C PHE A 59 5.38 -12.54 3.03
N GLN A 60 6.27 -12.39 2.04
CA GLN A 60 6.08 -12.93 0.69
C GLN A 60 5.84 -14.45 0.71
N LYS A 61 6.63 -15.20 1.47
CA LYS A 61 6.42 -16.65 1.66
C LYS A 61 5.03 -16.97 2.23
N ARG A 62 4.63 -16.30 3.31
CA ARG A 62 3.33 -16.56 3.97
C ARG A 62 2.16 -16.15 3.09
N PHE A 63 2.26 -15.00 2.44
CA PHE A 63 1.21 -14.50 1.56
C PHE A 63 1.05 -15.40 0.33
N ASN A 64 2.15 -15.86 -0.26
CA ASN A 64 2.12 -16.77 -1.41
C ASN A 64 1.42 -18.10 -1.08
N ILE A 65 1.57 -18.62 0.15
CA ILE A 65 0.83 -19.83 0.59
C ILE A 65 -0.68 -19.58 0.55
N VAL A 66 -1.14 -18.44 1.08
CA VAL A 66 -2.56 -18.08 1.08
C VAL A 66 -3.06 -17.85 -0.34
N TYR A 67 -2.30 -17.10 -1.14
CA TYR A 67 -2.59 -16.83 -2.54
C TYR A 67 -2.78 -18.12 -3.34
N LYS A 68 -1.81 -19.04 -3.28
CA LYS A 68 -1.87 -20.34 -3.97
C LYS A 68 -3.04 -21.19 -3.50
N LYS A 69 -3.36 -21.17 -2.19
CA LYS A 69 -4.50 -21.92 -1.66
C LYS A 69 -5.83 -21.40 -2.20
N VAL A 70 -6.07 -20.10 -2.17
CA VAL A 70 -7.30 -19.50 -2.72
C VAL A 70 -7.42 -19.81 -4.21
N ARG A 71 -6.32 -19.64 -4.96
CA ARG A 71 -6.28 -19.97 -6.38
C ARG A 71 -6.63 -21.44 -6.65
N GLY A 72 -6.04 -22.37 -5.92
CA GLY A 72 -6.29 -23.81 -6.07
C GLY A 72 -7.74 -24.22 -5.78
N GLU A 73 -8.38 -23.62 -4.76
CA GLU A 73 -9.80 -23.86 -4.49
C GLU A 73 -10.70 -23.35 -5.63
N LEU A 74 -10.32 -22.24 -6.27
CA LEU A 74 -11.03 -21.71 -7.43
C LEU A 74 -10.85 -22.59 -8.68
N ASP A 75 -9.66 -23.17 -8.89
CA ASP A 75 -9.43 -24.13 -9.96
C ASP A 75 -10.27 -25.40 -9.77
N LEU A 76 -10.36 -25.90 -8.53
CA LEU A 76 -11.24 -27.04 -8.20
C LEU A 76 -12.71 -26.71 -8.46
N ALA A 77 -13.17 -25.52 -8.07
CA ALA A 77 -14.53 -25.07 -8.33
C ALA A 77 -14.81 -24.94 -9.85
N ALA A 78 -13.84 -24.44 -10.62
CA ALA A 78 -13.94 -24.34 -12.07
C ALA A 78 -14.07 -25.71 -12.73
N ALA A 79 -13.27 -26.70 -12.29
CA ALA A 79 -13.36 -28.07 -12.78
C ALA A 79 -14.73 -28.70 -12.50
N GLU A 80 -15.28 -28.49 -11.31
CA GLU A 80 -16.59 -29.04 -10.94
C GLU A 80 -17.74 -28.34 -11.66
N TYR A 81 -17.63 -27.03 -11.87
CA TYR A 81 -18.56 -26.30 -12.72
C TYR A 81 -18.56 -26.82 -14.16
N PHE A 82 -17.39 -27.13 -14.72
CA PHE A 82 -17.28 -27.72 -16.04
C PHE A 82 -17.97 -29.09 -16.11
N LYS A 83 -17.76 -29.97 -15.13
CA LYS A 83 -18.44 -31.29 -15.08
C LYS A 83 -19.96 -31.17 -15.07
N LEU A 84 -20.52 -30.16 -14.39
CA LEU A 84 -21.96 -29.97 -14.25
C LEU A 84 -22.59 -29.25 -15.46
N SER A 85 -21.88 -28.29 -16.06
CA SER A 85 -22.45 -27.39 -17.07
C SER A 85 -21.91 -27.58 -18.48
N GLY A 86 -20.79 -28.28 -18.64
CA GLY A 86 -20.02 -28.37 -19.88
C GLY A 86 -19.32 -27.05 -20.28
N LYS A 87 -19.38 -26.01 -19.45
CA LYS A 87 -18.80 -24.69 -19.74
C LYS A 87 -17.45 -24.53 -19.08
N VAL A 88 -16.46 -24.11 -19.86
CA VAL A 88 -15.11 -23.80 -19.37
C VAL A 88 -15.12 -22.41 -18.76
N VAL A 89 -14.61 -22.31 -17.53
CA VAL A 89 -14.34 -21.06 -16.82
C VAL A 89 -12.95 -21.15 -16.20
N ASP A 90 -12.21 -20.04 -16.18
CA ASP A 90 -10.91 -19.96 -15.51
C ASP A 90 -11.02 -19.03 -14.31
N LEU A 91 -11.42 -19.60 -13.17
CA LEU A 91 -11.58 -18.85 -11.93
C LEU A 91 -10.23 -18.53 -11.28
N GLY A 92 -9.20 -19.34 -11.53
CA GLY A 92 -7.84 -19.08 -11.08
C GLY A 92 -7.27 -17.81 -11.73
N GLU A 93 -7.43 -17.68 -13.06
CA GLU A 93 -7.03 -16.46 -13.77
C GLU A 93 -7.84 -15.23 -13.32
N CYS A 94 -9.14 -15.40 -13.05
CA CYS A 94 -9.96 -14.33 -12.48
C CYS A 94 -9.40 -13.82 -11.14
N TRP A 95 -8.91 -14.73 -10.30
CA TRP A 95 -8.25 -14.39 -9.04
C TRP A 95 -6.91 -13.68 -9.25
N ASP A 96 -6.07 -14.19 -10.16
CA ASP A 96 -4.79 -13.58 -10.50
C ASP A 96 -4.98 -12.12 -10.96
N ARG A 97 -5.96 -11.89 -11.85
CA ARG A 97 -6.33 -10.56 -12.34
C ARG A 97 -6.91 -9.67 -11.24
N PHE A 98 -7.84 -10.19 -10.43
CA PHE A 98 -8.42 -9.46 -9.30
C PHE A 98 -7.32 -8.98 -8.36
N PHE A 99 -6.44 -9.88 -7.94
CA PHE A 99 -5.36 -9.55 -7.00
C PHE A 99 -4.41 -8.51 -7.59
N LYS A 100 -4.02 -8.66 -8.87
CA LYS A 100 -3.18 -7.68 -9.56
C LYS A 100 -3.81 -6.28 -9.53
N ILE A 101 -5.10 -6.17 -9.86
CA ILE A 101 -5.82 -4.89 -9.83
C ILE A 101 -5.80 -4.28 -8.43
N GLN A 102 -6.13 -5.06 -7.39
CA GLN A 102 -6.17 -4.56 -6.01
C GLN A 102 -4.79 -4.07 -5.55
N LYS A 103 -3.73 -4.85 -5.84
CA LYS A 103 -2.34 -4.47 -5.55
C LYS A 103 -1.95 -3.17 -6.26
N ASP A 104 -2.23 -3.08 -7.55
CA ASP A 104 -1.83 -1.91 -8.34
C ASP A 104 -2.59 -0.65 -7.89
N LEU A 105 -3.86 -0.77 -7.47
CA LEU A 105 -4.63 0.30 -6.86
C LEU A 105 -4.02 0.75 -5.51
N MET A 106 -3.69 -0.20 -4.63
CA MET A 106 -3.03 0.07 -3.35
C MET A 106 -1.69 0.81 -3.55
N VAL A 107 -0.85 0.35 -4.48
CA VAL A 107 0.45 0.97 -4.79
C VAL A 107 0.27 2.39 -5.32
N ASN A 108 -0.64 2.57 -6.30
CA ASN A 108 -0.92 3.89 -6.86
C ASN A 108 -1.44 4.86 -5.82
N PHE A 109 -2.30 4.38 -4.92
CA PHE A 109 -2.81 5.15 -3.81
C PHE A 109 -1.70 5.59 -2.84
N GLY A 110 -0.84 4.67 -2.39
CA GLY A 110 0.28 4.99 -1.51
C GLY A 110 1.24 6.01 -2.14
N LYS A 111 1.51 5.90 -3.45
CA LYS A 111 2.32 6.89 -4.18
C LYS A 111 1.67 8.27 -4.15
N LYS A 112 0.39 8.37 -4.53
CA LYS A 112 -0.35 9.64 -4.56
C LYS A 112 -0.44 10.27 -3.18
N PHE A 113 -0.67 9.46 -2.14
CA PHE A 113 -0.72 9.94 -0.76
C PHE A 113 0.62 10.56 -0.34
N VAL A 114 1.73 9.86 -0.57
CA VAL A 114 3.06 10.37 -0.19
C VAL A 114 3.46 11.59 -1.00
N GLU A 115 3.19 11.59 -2.31
CA GLU A 115 3.45 12.72 -3.21
C GLU A 115 2.71 13.97 -2.74
N LYS A 116 1.40 13.86 -2.56
CA LYS A 116 0.56 14.94 -2.04
C LYS A 116 1.02 15.40 -0.67
N GLY A 117 1.37 14.47 0.21
CA GLY A 117 1.82 14.80 1.56
C GLY A 117 3.16 15.55 1.59
N ILE A 118 4.07 15.21 0.68
CA ILE A 118 5.32 15.96 0.47
C ILE A 118 5.03 17.38 -0.01
N GLU A 119 4.14 17.55 -0.98
CA GLU A 119 3.77 18.86 -1.52
C GLU A 119 3.12 19.76 -0.47
N GLU A 120 2.17 19.23 0.30
CA GLU A 120 1.46 19.99 1.33
C GLU A 120 2.39 20.40 2.48
N LEU A 121 3.28 19.52 2.93
CA LEU A 121 4.29 19.87 3.94
C LEU A 121 5.29 20.89 3.39
N ALA A 122 5.78 20.73 2.15
CA ALA A 122 6.70 21.71 1.56
C ALA A 122 6.05 23.11 1.47
N ALA A 123 4.78 23.18 1.07
CA ALA A 123 4.03 24.44 0.95
C ALA A 123 3.80 25.12 2.31
N GLN A 124 3.51 24.33 3.36
CA GLN A 124 3.34 24.84 4.71
C GLN A 124 4.66 25.41 5.27
N TRP A 125 5.74 24.64 5.15
CA TRP A 125 7.03 24.96 5.76
C TRP A 125 7.85 25.98 4.97
N ALA A 126 7.53 26.21 3.69
CA ALA A 126 8.10 27.31 2.90
C ALA A 126 7.78 28.70 3.48
N LYS A 127 6.75 28.81 4.34
CA LYS A 127 6.31 30.06 4.97
C LYS A 127 6.78 30.21 6.43
N ASP A 128 7.51 29.23 6.95
CA ASP A 128 7.97 29.25 8.34
C ASP A 128 9.05 30.32 8.55
N LEU A 129 8.96 31.05 9.67
CA LEU A 129 9.90 32.09 10.06
C LEU A 129 11.22 31.48 10.56
N ASN A 130 11.21 30.23 11.03
CA ASN A 130 12.39 29.48 11.44
C ASN A 130 13.00 28.74 10.25
N LYS A 131 13.95 29.42 9.57
CA LYS A 131 14.62 28.91 8.37
C LYS A 131 15.37 27.60 8.58
N GLU A 132 16.01 27.41 9.73
CA GLU A 132 16.79 26.20 10.02
C GLU A 132 15.87 24.98 10.13
N LYS A 133 14.75 25.12 10.86
CA LYS A 133 13.76 24.07 11.00
C LYS A 133 13.11 23.72 9.65
N ALA A 134 12.77 24.74 8.86
CA ALA A 134 12.24 24.56 7.51
C ALA A 134 13.23 23.83 6.57
N GLU A 135 14.53 24.14 6.67
CA GLU A 135 15.55 23.47 5.87
C GLU A 135 15.68 21.98 6.20
N VAL A 136 15.67 21.61 7.48
CA VAL A 136 15.69 20.21 7.91
C VAL A 136 14.46 19.45 7.38
N VAL A 137 13.27 20.03 7.50
CA VAL A 137 12.04 19.42 6.98
C VAL A 137 12.14 19.22 5.47
N ASN A 138 12.57 20.24 4.72
CA ASN A 138 12.72 20.17 3.27
C ASN A 138 13.75 19.11 2.83
N GLN A 139 14.84 18.94 3.57
CA GLN A 139 15.81 17.86 3.30
C GLN A 139 15.17 16.48 3.49
N VAL A 140 14.37 16.28 4.55
CA VAL A 140 13.65 15.02 4.75
C VAL A 140 12.64 14.78 3.62
N LEU A 141 11.87 15.78 3.23
CA LEU A 141 10.90 15.69 2.14
C LEU A 141 11.57 15.30 0.82
N LYS A 142 12.76 15.87 0.53
CA LYS A 142 13.56 15.49 -0.63
C LYS A 142 13.97 14.01 -0.59
N GLN A 143 14.45 13.53 0.55
CA GLN A 143 14.81 12.11 0.72
C GLN A 143 13.59 11.17 0.55
N LEU A 144 12.42 11.57 1.03
CA LEU A 144 11.18 10.79 0.83
C LEU A 144 10.80 10.73 -0.66
N ARG A 145 10.94 11.85 -1.38
CA ARG A 145 10.70 11.91 -2.82
C ARG A 145 11.65 11.00 -3.60
N GLU A 146 12.94 10.97 -3.25
CA GLU A 146 13.93 10.07 -3.86
C GLU A 146 13.61 8.58 -3.59
N LYS A 147 12.96 8.29 -2.47
CA LYS A 147 12.56 6.92 -2.10
C LYS A 147 11.24 6.46 -2.71
N MET A 148 10.53 7.28 -3.49
CA MET A 148 9.22 6.92 -4.07
C MET A 148 9.21 5.59 -4.84
N GLY A 149 10.34 5.19 -5.42
CA GLY A 149 10.50 3.88 -6.06
C GLY A 149 10.39 2.68 -5.13
N GLN A 150 10.49 2.87 -3.80
CA GLN A 150 10.29 1.84 -2.78
C GLN A 150 8.81 1.57 -2.49
N ILE A 151 7.90 2.40 -3.03
CA ILE A 151 6.46 2.15 -2.99
C ILE A 151 6.11 1.24 -4.16
N PHE A 152 6.28 -0.06 -3.94
CA PHE A 152 5.91 -1.12 -4.87
C PHE A 152 5.54 -2.38 -4.10
N MET A 153 4.93 -3.34 -4.77
CA MET A 153 4.67 -4.66 -4.22
C MET A 153 4.96 -5.70 -5.30
N ASN A 154 5.77 -6.71 -4.95
CA ASN A 154 6.12 -7.80 -5.86
C ASN A 154 4.87 -8.49 -6.41
N ASP A 155 4.93 -8.89 -7.67
CA ASP A 155 3.93 -9.77 -8.25
C ASP A 155 4.07 -11.17 -7.65
N PHE A 156 2.93 -11.84 -7.44
CA PHE A 156 2.91 -13.26 -7.10
C PHE A 156 2.63 -14.03 -8.37
N GLU A 157 3.64 -14.71 -8.87
CA GLU A 157 3.45 -15.69 -9.93
C GLU A 157 3.15 -17.04 -9.27
N ALA A 158 1.93 -17.54 -9.50
CA ALA A 158 1.71 -18.96 -9.29
C ALA A 158 2.52 -19.67 -10.38
N GLU A 159 3.65 -20.29 -10.01
CA GLU A 159 4.24 -21.35 -10.82
C GLU A 159 3.14 -22.40 -11.04
N TYR A 160 2.55 -22.36 -12.23
CA TYR A 160 1.47 -23.23 -12.64
C TYR A 160 2.07 -24.45 -13.33
N GLU A 161 1.91 -25.62 -12.70
CA GLU A 161 1.98 -26.89 -13.40
C GLU A 161 0.54 -27.40 -13.57
N PRO A 162 -0.04 -27.33 -14.79
CA PRO A 162 -1.28 -28.03 -15.07
C PRO A 162 -1.05 -29.52 -14.90
N PHE A 163 -1.85 -30.17 -14.06
CA PHE A 163 -2.00 -31.62 -14.08
C PHE A 163 -2.80 -32.06 -15.31
#